data_AF-A0A7W0A6M9-F1
#
_entry.id   AF-A0A7W0A6M9-F1
#
_cell.length_a   1.000
_cell.length_b   1.000
_cell.length_c   1.000
_cell.angle_alpha   90.00
_cell.angle_beta   90.00
_cell.angle_gamma   90.00
#
_symmetry.space_group_name_H-M   'P 1'
#
loop_
_entity.id
_entity.type
_entity.pdbx_description
1 polymer ?
#
loop_
_entity_poly.entity_id
_entity_poly.type
_entity_poly.pdbx_seq_one_letter_code
_entity_poly.pdbx_strand_id
1 'polypeptide(L)'
;MNGSPRTEQLEWEARLAKPIALSAFAVVASLLAAQLAPLLLRSGEAIGVGPAGALLTIDGQPTTFLLVAVLAVLPILLLLPLLLFLYKAAKFRVPELLPAARVLAVLGAILFAATGIGGAVGQISAAKEFAPTPAAADYAALPSEDRLPPRFGEPIPVTPERTAAEQVATETIAAQPSLEIITTVQLAGSLSLGFGVILISLFAMRAGLLSRFMGYIGIALGLFLGLTAVLANTALPTLFDPKIIQMFWAGAIGLILLDRWPNGRGTAWSTGMAEPWPSAAEQRAAFDKRKAAELAAKASPPSRNGGDAAVAGKRKRKKRG
;
A
#
# COMPACT_ATOMS: atom_id res chain seq x y z
N MET A 1 9.04 -25.45 31.56
CA MET A 1 8.64 -26.21 30.35
C MET A 1 9.03 -25.37 29.15
N ASN A 2 10.15 -25.68 28.50
CA ASN A 2 10.60 -24.93 27.33
C ASN A 2 9.93 -25.53 26.10
N GLY A 3 8.92 -24.85 25.55
CA GLY A 3 8.31 -25.24 24.29
C GLY A 3 9.35 -25.30 23.17
N SER A 4 9.08 -26.08 22.12
CA SER A 4 9.93 -26.06 20.93
C SER A 4 10.05 -24.62 20.38
N PRO A 5 11.17 -24.24 19.75
CA PRO A 5 11.33 -22.89 19.16
C PRO A 5 10.18 -22.51 18.19
N ARG A 6 9.56 -23.52 17.58
CA ARG A 6 8.41 -23.37 16.68
C ARG A 6 7.13 -22.98 17.42
N THR A 7 6.81 -23.66 18.51
CA THR A 7 5.61 -23.35 19.30
C THR A 7 5.72 -21.94 19.89
N GLU A 8 6.92 -21.55 20.36
CA GLU A 8 7.17 -20.20 20.84
C GLU A 8 6.97 -19.14 19.74
N GLN A 9 7.46 -19.41 18.52
CA GLN A 9 7.26 -18.52 17.39
C GLN A 9 5.78 -18.39 17.00
N LEU A 10 5.02 -19.49 16.93
CA LEU A 10 3.60 -19.47 16.59
C LEU A 10 2.78 -18.72 17.64
N GLU A 11 3.10 -18.89 18.93
CA GLU A 11 2.47 -18.11 19.99
C GLU A 11 2.81 -16.62 19.88
N TRP A 12 4.06 -16.27 19.55
CA TRP A 12 4.45 -14.88 19.30
C TRP A 12 3.66 -14.28 18.12
N GLU A 13 3.49 -15.03 17.03
CA GLU A 13 2.68 -14.62 15.88
C GLU A 13 1.21 -14.42 16.28
N ALA A 14 0.63 -15.36 17.02
CA ALA A 14 -0.76 -15.27 17.48
C ALA A 14 -1.00 -14.08 18.42
N ARG A 15 -0.06 -13.80 19.33
CA ARG A 15 -0.13 -12.66 20.25
C ARG A 15 -0.06 -11.32 19.52
N LEU A 16 0.79 -11.22 18.49
CA LEU A 16 1.00 -9.96 17.77
C LEU A 16 0.13 -9.78 16.52
N ALA A 17 -0.53 -10.81 16.02
CA ALA A 17 -1.34 -10.69 14.80
C ALA A 17 -2.41 -9.58 14.90
N LYS A 18 -3.12 -9.48 16.02
CA LYS A 18 -4.17 -8.47 16.23
C LYS A 18 -3.64 -7.02 16.28
N PRO A 19 -2.65 -6.66 17.13
CA PRO A 19 -2.12 -5.30 17.13
C PRO A 19 -1.47 -4.92 15.80
N ILE A 20 -0.81 -5.86 15.12
CA ILE A 20 -0.23 -5.60 13.80
C ILE A 20 -1.32 -5.40 12.74
N ALA A 21 -2.42 -6.16 12.80
CA ALA A 21 -3.57 -5.93 11.93
C ALA A 21 -4.19 -4.54 12.17
N LEU A 22 -4.31 -4.11 13.43
CA LEU A 22 -4.80 -2.77 13.76
C LEU A 22 -3.87 -1.69 13.17
N SER A 23 -2.55 -1.88 13.26
CA SER A 23 -1.58 -0.99 12.60
C SER A 23 -1.76 -0.96 11.10
N ALA A 24 -2.03 -2.10 10.46
CA ALA A 24 -2.29 -2.16 9.02
C ALA A 24 -3.56 -1.39 8.62
N PHE A 25 -4.63 -1.46 9.41
CA PHE A 25 -5.81 -0.62 9.20
C PHE A 25 -5.55 0.85 9.51
N ALA A 26 -4.69 1.17 10.49
CA ALA A 26 -4.26 2.53 10.77
C ALA A 26 -3.48 3.13 9.59
N VAL A 27 -2.66 2.34 8.87
CA VAL A 27 -2.04 2.76 7.60
C VAL A 27 -3.11 3.17 6.59
N VAL A 28 -4.15 2.34 6.38
CA VAL A 28 -5.24 2.63 5.43
C VAL A 28 -5.99 3.90 5.83
N ALA A 29 -6.38 4.01 7.11
CA ALA A 29 -7.10 5.17 7.63
C ALA A 29 -6.25 6.45 7.51
N SER A 30 -4.96 6.37 7.81
CA SER A 30 -4.03 7.50 7.69
C SER A 30 -3.80 7.90 6.23
N LEU A 31 -3.77 6.96 5.28
CA LEU A 31 -3.67 7.28 3.85
C LEU A 31 -4.93 8.01 3.37
N LEU A 32 -6.11 7.54 3.76
CA LEU A 32 -7.37 8.22 3.44
C LEU A 32 -7.40 9.62 4.06
N ALA A 33 -7.02 9.75 5.33
CA ALA A 33 -6.94 11.05 6.00
C ALA A 33 -5.97 11.99 5.28
N ALA A 34 -4.78 11.53 4.88
CA ALA A 34 -3.82 12.32 4.14
C ALA A 34 -4.34 12.78 2.76
N GLN A 35 -5.15 11.95 2.08
CA GLN A 35 -5.76 12.30 0.80
C GLN A 35 -6.92 13.30 0.94
N LEU A 36 -7.70 13.20 2.02
CA LEU A 36 -8.82 14.10 2.28
C LEU A 36 -8.39 15.41 2.95
N ALA A 37 -7.25 15.42 3.65
CA ALA A 37 -6.79 16.59 4.40
C ALA A 37 -6.64 17.86 3.55
N PRO A 38 -6.06 17.85 2.34
CA PRO A 38 -6.04 19.05 1.49
C PRO A 38 -7.44 19.56 1.13
N LEU A 39 -8.42 18.66 0.93
CA LEU A 39 -9.80 19.04 0.61
C LEU A 39 -10.53 19.63 1.81
N LEU A 40 -10.27 19.11 3.01
CA LEU A 40 -10.94 19.50 4.25
C LEU A 40 -10.31 20.73 4.90
N LEU A 41 -8.98 20.86 4.84
CA LEU A 41 -8.23 21.91 5.54
C LEU A 41 -8.03 23.16 4.69
N ARG A 42 -8.09 23.06 3.36
CA ARG A 42 -7.93 24.22 2.44
C ARG A 42 -9.27 24.77 1.94
N SER A 43 -10.38 24.48 2.61
CA SER A 43 -11.71 24.87 2.16
C SER A 43 -11.84 26.39 2.06
N GLY A 44 -11.99 26.90 0.83
CA GLY A 44 -12.26 28.31 0.55
C GLY A 44 -11.10 29.12 -0.04
N GLU A 45 -9.89 28.55 -0.12
CA GLU A 45 -8.74 29.26 -0.69
C GLU A 45 -8.42 28.78 -2.12
N ALA A 46 -8.25 29.74 -3.01
CA ALA A 46 -7.82 29.54 -4.38
C ALA A 46 -6.44 28.86 -4.39
N ILE A 47 -6.34 27.63 -4.90
CA ILE A 47 -5.03 26.99 -5.11
C ILE A 47 -4.38 27.69 -6.31
N GLY A 48 -3.34 28.49 -6.04
CA GLY A 48 -2.56 29.13 -7.09
C GLY A 48 -1.93 28.08 -8.01
N VAL A 49 -1.96 28.33 -9.31
CA VAL A 49 -1.38 27.44 -10.31
C VAL A 49 0.08 27.78 -10.52
N GLY A 50 0.92 26.75 -10.58
CA GLY A 50 2.36 26.89 -10.83
C GLY A 50 3.17 27.18 -9.57
N PRO A 51 4.51 27.18 -9.69
CA PRO A 51 5.43 27.51 -8.59
C PRO A 51 5.08 28.78 -7.80
N ALA A 52 4.82 29.91 -8.46
CA ALA A 52 4.53 31.18 -7.80
C ALA A 52 3.24 31.13 -6.96
N GLY A 53 2.17 30.60 -7.56
CA GLY A 53 0.89 30.42 -6.87
C GLY A 53 0.99 29.43 -5.71
N ALA A 54 1.76 28.36 -5.86
CA ALA A 54 1.99 27.38 -4.80
C ALA A 54 2.74 28.00 -3.60
N LEU A 55 3.80 28.77 -3.85
CA LEU A 55 4.54 29.45 -2.78
C LEU A 55 3.67 30.46 -2.03
N LEU A 56 2.87 31.28 -2.73
CA LEU A 56 1.93 32.20 -2.09
C LEU A 56 0.87 31.46 -1.24
N THR A 57 0.38 30.31 -1.73
CA THR A 57 -0.55 29.46 -0.96
C THR A 57 0.11 28.90 0.31
N ILE A 58 1.39 28.52 0.23
CA ILE A 58 2.15 28.01 1.38
C ILE A 58 2.44 29.13 2.39
N ASP A 59 2.77 30.34 1.93
CA ASP A 59 3.01 31.50 2.80
C ASP A 59 1.75 31.94 3.55
N GLY A 60 0.58 31.86 2.90
CA GLY A 60 -0.71 32.14 3.55
C GLY A 60 -1.09 31.13 4.63
N GLN A 61 -0.68 29.86 4.49
CA GLN A 61 -1.04 28.78 5.42
C GLN A 61 0.10 27.80 5.77
N PRO A 62 1.22 28.26 6.35
CA PRO A 62 2.39 27.42 6.59
C PRO A 62 2.10 26.30 7.59
N THR A 63 1.28 26.57 8.60
CA THR A 63 0.88 25.58 9.61
C THR A 63 0.02 24.47 9.00
N THR A 64 -0.99 24.82 8.19
CA THR A 64 -1.83 23.84 7.50
C THR A 64 -0.99 22.98 6.56
N PHE A 65 -0.08 23.59 5.81
CA PHE A 65 0.82 22.89 4.92
C PHE A 65 1.71 21.89 5.68
N LEU A 66 2.30 22.31 6.80
CA LEU A 66 3.11 21.43 7.65
C LEU A 66 2.30 20.29 8.26
N LEU A 67 1.07 20.55 8.72
CA LEU A 67 0.17 19.51 9.25
C LEU A 67 -0.17 18.45 8.18
N VAL A 68 -0.45 18.89 6.96
CA VAL A 68 -0.69 17.98 5.82
C VAL A 68 0.56 17.15 5.52
N ALA A 69 1.76 17.75 5.56
CA ALA A 69 3.01 17.02 5.35
C ALA A 69 3.27 15.97 6.43
N VAL A 70 3.03 16.29 7.71
CA VAL A 70 3.15 15.33 8.82
C VAL A 70 2.15 14.19 8.66
N LEU A 71 0.91 14.50 8.30
CA LEU A 71 -0.11 13.48 8.07
C LEU A 71 0.22 12.58 6.86
N ALA A 72 0.90 13.13 5.84
CA ALA A 72 1.31 12.38 4.65
C ALA A 72 2.46 11.38 4.92
N VAL A 73 3.33 11.63 5.90
CA VAL A 73 4.43 10.70 6.26
C VAL A 73 4.03 9.65 7.30
N LEU A 74 2.95 9.89 8.06
CA LEU A 74 2.47 8.99 9.11
C LEU A 74 2.19 7.55 8.61
N PRO A 75 1.56 7.31 7.44
CA PRO A 75 1.35 5.96 6.92
C PRO A 75 2.63 5.16 6.72
N ILE A 76 3.74 5.82 6.36
CA ILE A 76 5.03 5.16 6.13
C ILE A 76 5.62 4.66 7.45
N LEU A 77 5.51 5.45 8.52
CA LEU A 77 5.95 5.03 9.86
C LEU A 77 5.06 3.92 10.43
N LEU A 78 3.75 3.99 10.22
CA LEU A 78 2.79 2.95 10.62
C LEU A 78 2.99 1.62 9.86
N LEU A 79 3.67 1.66 8.70
CA LEU A 79 4.02 0.46 7.94
C LEU A 79 5.16 -0.35 8.60
N LEU A 80 6.02 0.28 9.42
CA LEU A 80 7.16 -0.36 10.06
C LEU A 80 6.79 -1.59 10.91
N PRO A 81 5.87 -1.53 11.88
CA PRO A 81 5.50 -2.71 12.66
C PRO A 81 5.00 -3.86 11.76
N LEU A 82 4.26 -3.56 10.70
CA LEU A 82 3.79 -4.55 9.72
C LEU A 82 4.96 -5.22 8.99
N LEU A 83 5.92 -4.43 8.49
CA LEU A 83 7.10 -4.93 7.79
C LEU A 83 8.03 -5.72 8.71
N LEU A 84 8.24 -5.27 9.94
CA LEU A 84 9.06 -5.96 10.92
C LEU A 84 8.43 -7.28 11.36
N PHE A 85 7.11 -7.32 11.49
CA PHE A 85 6.37 -8.54 11.78
C PHE A 85 6.54 -9.56 10.65
N LEU A 86 6.31 -9.15 9.39
CA LEU A 86 6.50 -9.99 8.23
C LEU A 86 7.96 -10.43 8.06
N TYR A 87 8.92 -9.54 8.28
CA TYR A 87 10.35 -9.85 8.24
C TYR A 87 10.70 -10.95 9.24
N LYS A 88 10.27 -10.82 10.50
CA LYS A 88 10.59 -11.81 11.54
C LYS A 88 9.93 -13.16 11.26
N ALA A 89 8.65 -13.16 10.86
CA ALA A 89 7.94 -14.38 10.48
C ALA A 89 8.58 -15.06 9.25
N ALA A 90 9.00 -14.29 8.25
CA ALA A 90 9.68 -14.81 7.06
C ALA A 90 11.08 -15.32 7.38
N LYS A 91 11.86 -14.59 8.19
CA LYS A 91 13.23 -14.98 8.60
C LYS A 91 13.26 -16.29 9.37
N PHE A 92 12.26 -16.54 10.22
CA PHE A 92 12.13 -17.80 10.93
C PHE A 92 11.97 -19.00 9.99
N ARG A 93 11.22 -18.82 8.89
CA ARG A 93 10.91 -19.87 7.91
C ARG A 93 11.97 -20.00 6.82
N VAL A 94 12.59 -18.89 6.43
CA VAL A 94 13.57 -18.81 5.35
C VAL A 94 14.84 -18.12 5.88
N PRO A 95 15.82 -18.91 6.39
CA PRO A 95 17.05 -18.37 6.97
C PRO A 95 17.90 -17.55 6.00
N GLU A 96 17.73 -17.73 4.69
CA GLU A 96 18.39 -16.97 3.63
C GLU A 96 18.01 -15.48 3.58
N LEU A 97 16.92 -15.06 4.25
CA LEU A 97 16.50 -13.66 4.27
C LEU A 97 17.58 -12.77 4.90
N LEU A 98 18.13 -11.86 4.09
CA LEU A 98 19.23 -10.99 4.49
C LEU A 98 18.81 -10.05 5.64
N PRO A 99 19.64 -9.87 6.69
CA PRO A 99 19.42 -8.85 7.73
C PRO A 99 19.28 -7.43 7.17
N ALA A 100 19.90 -7.17 6.02
CA ALA A 100 19.81 -5.91 5.30
C ALA A 100 18.37 -5.51 4.99
N ALA A 101 17.44 -6.45 4.71
CA ALA A 101 16.05 -6.12 4.41
C ALA A 101 15.35 -5.37 5.55
N ARG A 102 15.63 -5.75 6.80
CA ARG A 102 15.12 -5.05 7.99
C ARG A 102 15.72 -3.66 8.12
N VAL A 103 17.04 -3.54 7.94
CA VAL A 103 17.75 -2.26 8.05
C VAL A 103 17.26 -1.28 6.98
N LEU A 104 17.16 -1.75 5.73
CA LEU A 104 16.67 -0.97 4.58
C LEU A 104 15.22 -0.48 4.80
N ALA A 105 14.33 -1.34 5.29
CA ALA A 105 12.95 -0.95 5.58
C ALA A 105 12.87 0.11 6.70
N VAL A 106 13.60 -0.09 7.80
CA VAL A 106 13.57 0.84 8.95
C VAL A 106 14.24 2.16 8.62
N LEU A 107 15.49 2.12 8.16
CA LEU A 107 16.25 3.31 7.81
C LEU A 107 15.57 4.08 6.68
N GLY A 108 15.09 3.37 5.65
CA GLY A 108 14.36 3.96 4.55
C GLY A 108 13.09 4.70 4.98
N ALA A 109 12.27 4.09 5.84
CA ALA A 109 11.06 4.74 6.34
C ALA A 109 11.36 5.98 7.19
N ILE A 110 12.38 5.91 8.05
CA ILE A 110 12.80 7.04 8.89
C ILE A 110 13.32 8.18 8.02
N LEU A 111 14.23 7.89 7.08
CA LEU A 111 14.76 8.89 6.15
C LEU A 111 13.64 9.50 5.32
N PHE A 112 12.77 8.68 4.72
CA PHE A 112 11.65 9.15 3.91
C PHE A 112 10.71 10.07 4.70
N ALA A 113 10.38 9.71 5.94
CA ALA A 113 9.53 10.54 6.79
C ALA A 113 10.23 11.85 7.20
N ALA A 114 11.51 11.77 7.59
CA ALA A 114 12.29 12.94 7.97
C ALA A 114 12.44 13.93 6.80
N THR A 115 12.72 13.44 5.60
CA THR A 115 12.83 14.27 4.39
C THR A 115 11.48 14.79 3.92
N GLY A 116 10.39 14.05 4.10
CA GLY A 116 9.05 14.56 3.80
C GLY A 116 8.68 15.79 4.64
N ILE A 117 9.02 15.77 5.93
CA ILE A 117 8.83 16.93 6.83
C ILE A 117 9.84 18.03 6.52
N GLY A 118 11.12 17.68 6.35
CA GLY A 118 12.18 18.63 6.02
C GLY A 118 11.89 19.37 4.71
N GLY A 119 11.41 18.67 3.68
CA GLY A 119 11.00 19.24 2.40
C GLY A 119 9.85 20.24 2.57
N ALA A 120 8.88 19.93 3.43
CA ALA A 120 7.81 20.88 3.73
C ALA A 120 8.33 22.15 4.42
N VAL A 121 9.29 22.02 5.35
CA VAL A 121 9.95 23.17 5.97
C VAL A 121 10.75 23.99 4.94
N GLY A 122 11.50 23.34 4.06
CA GLY A 122 12.24 24.03 2.99
C GLY A 122 11.33 24.78 2.03
N GLN A 123 10.18 24.22 1.68
CA GLN A 123 9.16 24.90 0.87
C GLN A 123 8.53 26.09 1.60
N ILE A 124 8.30 26.01 2.92
CA ILE A 124 7.86 27.15 3.73
C ILE A 124 8.92 28.26 3.76
N SER A 125 10.21 27.90 3.86
CA SER A 125 11.31 28.87 3.80
C SER A 125 11.35 29.57 2.43
N ALA A 126 11.25 28.82 1.33
CA ALA A 126 11.18 29.37 -0.01
C ALA A 126 9.97 30.30 -0.19
N ALA A 127 8.81 29.92 0.36
CA ALA A 127 7.59 30.71 0.30
C ALA A 127 7.76 32.08 0.99
N LYS A 128 8.37 32.09 2.18
CA LYS A 128 8.66 33.32 2.93
C LYS A 128 9.66 34.25 2.24
N GLU A 129 10.59 33.68 1.48
CA GLU A 129 11.56 34.44 0.70
C GLU A 129 10.94 35.02 -0.58
N PHE A 130 10.04 34.26 -1.21
CA PHE A 130 9.35 34.67 -2.43
C PHE A 130 8.26 35.72 -2.17
N ALA A 131 7.43 35.55 -1.13
CA ALA A 131 6.28 36.39 -0.82
C ALA A 131 6.56 37.92 -0.81
N PRO A 132 7.68 38.43 -0.25
CA PRO A 132 7.96 39.87 -0.26
C PRO A 132 8.52 40.41 -1.58
N THR A 133 8.75 39.57 -2.59
CA THR A 133 9.34 40.03 -3.87
C THR A 133 8.34 40.84 -4.71
N PRO A 134 8.80 41.79 -5.54
CA PRO A 134 7.93 42.51 -6.47
C PRO A 134 7.19 41.56 -7.42
N ALA A 135 7.85 40.49 -7.87
CA ALA A 135 7.24 39.50 -8.76
C ALA A 135 6.07 38.74 -8.09
N ALA A 136 6.17 38.46 -6.79
CA ALA A 136 5.07 37.89 -6.03
C ALA A 136 3.88 38.86 -5.90
N ALA A 137 4.15 40.15 -5.68
CA ALA A 137 3.12 41.19 -5.64
C ALA A 137 2.43 41.36 -7.01
N ASP A 138 3.19 41.37 -8.10
CA ASP A 138 2.66 41.47 -9.47
C ASP A 138 1.78 40.24 -9.80
N TYR A 139 2.24 39.03 -9.46
CA TYR A 139 1.44 37.82 -9.60
C TYR A 139 0.15 37.92 -8.78
N ALA A 140 0.22 38.34 -7.52
CA ALA A 140 -0.94 38.48 -6.64
C ALA A 140 -1.92 39.60 -7.07
N ALA A 141 -1.50 40.52 -7.93
CA ALA A 141 -2.35 41.56 -8.51
C ALA A 141 -3.12 41.09 -9.77
N LEU A 142 -2.71 39.98 -10.40
CA LEU A 142 -3.36 39.46 -11.60
C LEU A 142 -4.86 39.18 -11.37
N PRO A 143 -5.72 39.27 -12.40
CA PRO A 143 -7.09 38.79 -12.32
C PRO A 143 -7.17 37.35 -11.79
N SER A 144 -8.22 37.01 -11.04
CA SER A 144 -8.37 35.65 -10.48
C SER A 144 -8.40 34.57 -11.56
N GLU A 145 -8.94 34.89 -12.73
CA GLU A 145 -8.96 34.02 -13.92
C GLU A 145 -7.57 33.68 -14.46
N ASP A 146 -6.58 34.56 -14.25
CA ASP A 146 -5.20 34.32 -14.70
C ASP A 146 -4.37 33.51 -13.70
N ARG A 147 -4.76 33.54 -12.41
CA ARG A 147 -4.07 32.84 -11.31
C ARG A 147 -4.62 31.45 -11.00
N LEU A 148 -5.92 31.26 -11.24
CA LEU A 148 -6.64 30.04 -10.91
C LEU A 148 -6.46 28.94 -11.97
N PRO A 149 -6.74 27.67 -11.62
CA PRO A 149 -6.80 26.59 -12.59
C PRO A 149 -7.76 26.95 -13.72
N PRO A 150 -7.34 26.87 -15.00
CA PRO A 150 -8.22 27.16 -16.12
C PRO A 150 -9.38 26.17 -16.15
N ARG A 151 -10.48 26.54 -16.79
CA ARG A 151 -11.56 25.58 -17.03
C ARG A 151 -11.04 24.44 -17.90
N PHE A 152 -11.67 23.28 -17.79
CA PHE A 152 -11.24 22.09 -18.51
C PHE A 152 -11.19 22.36 -20.03
N GLY A 153 -10.01 22.26 -20.63
CA GLY A 153 -9.78 22.52 -22.06
C GLY A 153 -9.33 23.95 -22.40
N GLU A 154 -9.29 24.86 -21.43
CA GLU A 154 -8.74 26.21 -21.65
C GLU A 154 -7.22 26.22 -21.43
N PRO A 155 -6.46 26.91 -22.29
CA PRO A 155 -5.03 27.09 -22.11
C PRO A 155 -4.75 27.95 -20.87
N ILE A 156 -3.64 27.66 -20.20
CA ILE A 156 -3.14 28.48 -19.09
C ILE A 156 -2.77 29.87 -19.63
N PRO A 157 -3.30 30.98 -19.08
CA PRO A 157 -2.94 32.32 -19.51
C PRO A 157 -1.44 32.57 -19.35
N VAL A 158 -0.79 33.00 -20.44
CA VAL A 158 0.65 33.31 -20.48
C VAL A 158 0.79 34.83 -20.54
N THR A 159 0.87 35.46 -19.36
CA THR A 159 1.18 36.89 -19.24
C THR A 159 2.65 37.10 -18.90
N PRO A 160 3.27 38.24 -19.28
CA PRO A 160 4.64 38.56 -18.91
C PRO A 160 4.85 38.53 -17.38
N GLU A 161 3.90 39.09 -16.62
CA GLU A 161 3.96 39.18 -15.16
C GLU A 161 3.92 37.79 -14.52
N ARG A 162 3.02 36.92 -15.01
CA ARG A 162 2.97 35.52 -14.56
C ARG A 162 4.29 34.83 -14.86
N THR A 163 4.76 34.92 -16.10
CA THR A 163 5.97 34.20 -16.53
C THR A 163 7.19 34.63 -15.72
N ALA A 164 7.33 35.94 -15.47
CA ALA A 164 8.39 36.48 -14.61
C ALA A 164 8.27 35.94 -13.18
N ALA A 165 7.07 35.95 -12.59
CA ALA A 165 6.86 35.42 -11.24
C ALA A 165 7.14 33.92 -11.13
N GLU A 166 6.75 33.12 -12.12
CA GLU A 166 7.03 31.68 -12.15
C GLU A 166 8.54 31.40 -12.27
N GLN A 167 9.27 32.22 -13.02
CA GLN A 167 10.74 32.15 -13.10
C GLN A 167 11.37 32.48 -11.75
N VAL A 168 11.03 33.62 -11.14
CA VAL A 168 11.56 34.01 -9.82
C VAL A 168 11.21 32.97 -8.76
N ALA A 169 10.00 32.43 -8.75
CA ALA A 169 9.60 31.37 -7.83
C ALA A 169 10.44 30.09 -8.02
N THR A 170 10.67 29.69 -9.26
CA THR A 170 11.50 28.52 -9.59
C THR A 170 12.95 28.72 -9.15
N GLU A 171 13.52 29.89 -9.41
CA GLU A 171 14.86 30.26 -8.95
C GLU A 171 14.96 30.29 -7.43
N THR A 172 13.94 30.83 -6.74
CA THR A 172 13.88 30.87 -5.27
C THR A 172 13.85 29.47 -4.66
N ILE A 173 13.11 28.53 -5.26
CA ILE A 173 13.08 27.12 -4.84
C ILE A 173 14.45 26.47 -5.09
N ALA A 174 15.04 26.68 -6.26
CA ALA A 174 16.34 26.13 -6.61
C ALA A 174 17.49 26.70 -5.75
N ALA A 175 17.36 27.94 -5.30
CA ALA A 175 18.35 28.60 -4.44
C ALA A 175 18.38 28.05 -3.01
N GLN A 176 17.44 27.17 -2.60
CA GLN A 176 17.42 26.58 -1.27
C GLN A 176 18.42 25.40 -1.17
N PRO A 177 19.60 25.55 -0.54
CA PRO A 177 20.57 24.46 -0.41
C PRO A 177 20.02 23.29 0.42
N SER A 178 19.08 23.57 1.33
CA SER A 178 18.41 22.55 2.12
C SER A 178 17.58 21.59 1.25
N LEU A 179 16.92 22.10 0.20
CA LEU A 179 16.07 21.28 -0.68
C LEU A 179 16.89 20.30 -1.51
N GLU A 180 18.09 20.66 -1.94
CA GLU A 180 18.99 19.75 -2.67
C GLU A 180 19.44 18.57 -1.79
N ILE A 181 19.88 18.87 -0.56
CA ILE A 181 20.28 17.85 0.43
C ILE A 181 19.08 16.96 0.76
N ILE A 182 17.92 17.55 1.04
CA ILE A 182 16.68 16.83 1.36
C ILE A 182 16.32 15.89 0.20
N THR A 183 16.37 16.36 -1.05
CA THR A 183 16.01 15.56 -2.23
C THR A 183 16.93 14.35 -2.39
N THR A 184 18.24 14.54 -2.18
CA THR A 184 19.23 13.46 -2.27
C THR A 184 19.04 12.43 -1.15
N VAL A 185 18.85 12.89 0.09
CA VAL A 185 18.55 12.01 1.23
C VAL A 185 17.21 11.31 1.03
N GLN A 186 16.22 11.98 0.44
CA GLN A 186 14.90 11.43 0.17
C GLN A 186 14.98 10.30 -0.85
N LEU A 187 15.78 10.47 -1.91
CA LEU A 187 16.02 9.43 -2.90
C LEU A 187 16.69 8.20 -2.25
N ALA A 188 17.69 8.41 -1.40
CA ALA A 188 18.33 7.31 -0.68
C ALA A 188 17.35 6.60 0.27
N GLY A 189 16.52 7.36 0.98
CA GLY A 189 15.49 6.85 1.88
C GLY A 189 14.40 6.08 1.13
N SER A 190 13.91 6.61 0.01
CA SER A 190 12.87 6.01 -0.82
C SER A 190 13.36 4.69 -1.41
N LEU A 191 14.56 4.67 -2.02
CA LEU A 191 15.17 3.45 -2.56
C LEU A 191 15.37 2.40 -1.46
N SER A 192 15.91 2.80 -0.31
CA SER A 192 16.11 1.88 0.82
C SER A 192 14.78 1.27 1.29
N LEU A 193 13.75 2.09 1.47
CA LEU A 193 12.42 1.63 1.85
C LEU A 193 11.84 0.67 0.80
N GLY A 194 11.90 1.07 -0.48
CA GLY A 194 11.42 0.27 -1.60
C GLY A 194 12.06 -1.11 -1.67
N PHE A 195 13.40 -1.17 -1.61
CA PHE A 195 14.13 -2.44 -1.56
C PHE A 195 13.79 -3.27 -0.32
N GLY A 196 13.65 -2.64 0.85
CA GLY A 196 13.20 -3.31 2.08
C GLY A 196 11.85 -4.00 1.90
N VAL A 197 10.86 -3.27 1.35
CA VAL A 197 9.51 -3.80 1.07
C VAL A 197 9.55 -4.93 0.04
N ILE A 198 10.33 -4.78 -1.05
CA ILE A 198 10.50 -5.81 -2.09
C ILE A 198 11.05 -7.09 -1.49
N LEU A 199 12.17 -7.01 -0.76
CA LEU A 199 12.83 -8.16 -0.17
C LEU A 199 11.92 -8.86 0.85
N ILE A 200 11.28 -8.11 1.74
CA ILE A 200 10.35 -8.69 2.72
C ILE A 200 9.18 -9.40 2.01
N SER A 201 8.59 -8.77 0.98
CA SER A 201 7.45 -9.34 0.25
C SER A 201 7.83 -10.62 -0.51
N LEU A 202 9.00 -10.62 -1.16
CA LEU A 202 9.52 -11.78 -1.89
C LEU A 202 9.76 -12.97 -0.95
N PHE A 203 10.42 -12.76 0.18
CA PHE A 203 10.70 -13.82 1.15
C PHE A 203 9.45 -14.26 1.91
N ALA A 204 8.51 -13.36 2.20
CA ALA A 204 7.23 -13.72 2.81
C ALA A 204 6.37 -14.58 1.86
N MET A 205 6.43 -14.32 0.54
CA MET A 205 5.82 -15.17 -0.47
C MET A 205 6.48 -16.56 -0.51
N ARG A 206 7.82 -16.62 -0.51
CA ARG A 206 8.57 -17.89 -0.47
C ARG A 206 8.32 -18.68 0.81
N ALA A 207 8.10 -17.99 1.93
CA ALA A 207 7.77 -18.60 3.21
C ALA A 207 6.31 -19.11 3.30
N GLY A 208 5.45 -18.79 2.32
CA GLY A 208 4.03 -19.12 2.37
C GLY A 208 3.17 -18.16 3.21
N LEU A 209 3.75 -17.10 3.75
CA LEU A 209 3.04 -16.10 4.56
C LEU A 209 2.13 -15.22 3.70
N LEU A 210 2.60 -14.90 2.49
CA LEU A 210 1.86 -14.17 1.48
C LEU A 210 1.57 -15.05 0.26
N SER A 211 0.38 -14.89 -0.33
CA SER A 211 0.10 -15.48 -1.63
C SER A 211 0.94 -14.80 -2.72
N ARG A 212 1.12 -15.46 -3.87
CA ARG A 212 1.91 -14.88 -4.98
C ARG A 212 1.36 -13.54 -5.45
N PHE A 213 0.04 -13.43 -5.55
CA PHE A 213 -0.64 -12.18 -5.86
C PHE A 213 -0.30 -11.07 -4.86
N MET A 214 -0.39 -11.36 -3.56
CA MET A 214 -0.07 -10.38 -2.52
C MET A 214 1.42 -10.02 -2.50
N GLY A 215 2.29 -11.00 -2.77
CA GLY A 215 3.72 -10.79 -2.94
C GLY A 215 4.05 -9.84 -4.10
N TYR A 216 3.43 -10.03 -5.27
CA TYR A 216 3.61 -9.15 -6.42
C TYR A 216 3.11 -7.73 -6.15
N ILE A 217 1.98 -7.57 -5.44
CA ILE A 217 1.51 -6.25 -5.02
C ILE A 217 2.52 -5.58 -4.09
N GLY A 218 3.10 -6.32 -3.13
CA GLY A 218 4.15 -5.80 -2.26
C GLY A 218 5.41 -5.40 -3.02
N ILE A 219 5.81 -6.18 -4.03
CA ILE A 219 6.93 -5.84 -4.92
C ILE A 219 6.63 -4.57 -5.73
N ALA A 220 5.44 -4.48 -6.33
CA ALA A 220 5.00 -3.29 -7.07
C ALA A 220 4.96 -2.05 -6.15
N LEU A 221 4.42 -2.19 -4.94
CA LEU A 221 4.43 -1.14 -3.92
C LEU A 221 5.86 -0.68 -3.60
N GLY A 222 6.79 -1.63 -3.37
CA GLY A 222 8.18 -1.30 -3.10
C GLY A 222 8.88 -0.62 -4.29
N LEU A 223 8.55 -1.00 -5.53
CA LEU A 223 9.03 -0.29 -6.73
C LEU A 223 8.47 1.14 -6.80
N PHE A 224 7.19 1.34 -6.53
CA PHE A 224 6.58 2.67 -6.52
C PHE A 224 7.17 3.56 -5.41
N LEU A 225 7.39 3.01 -4.22
CA LEU A 225 8.02 3.74 -3.11
C LEU A 225 9.51 4.02 -3.40
N GLY A 226 10.21 3.10 -4.04
CA GLY A 226 11.63 3.24 -4.36
C GLY A 226 11.91 4.23 -5.48
N LEU A 227 11.14 4.11 -6.56
CA LEU A 227 11.35 4.81 -7.83
C LEU A 227 10.34 5.94 -8.04
N THR A 228 9.73 6.48 -6.98
CA THR A 228 8.68 7.51 -7.10
C THR A 228 9.12 8.68 -7.97
N ALA A 229 10.34 9.20 -7.78
CA ALA A 229 10.86 10.33 -8.56
C ALA A 229 11.00 10.02 -10.06
N VAL A 230 11.39 8.79 -10.41
CA VAL A 230 11.55 8.36 -11.81
C VAL A 230 10.19 8.07 -12.44
N LEU A 231 9.29 7.43 -11.68
CA LEU A 231 7.99 6.99 -12.16
C LEU A 231 6.95 8.11 -12.21
N ALA A 232 7.11 9.18 -11.43
CA ALA A 232 6.21 10.33 -11.44
C ALA A 232 6.17 11.05 -12.80
N ASN A 233 7.25 10.95 -13.58
CA ASN A 233 7.31 11.54 -14.94
C ASN A 233 6.83 10.60 -16.04
N THR A 234 6.61 9.32 -15.75
CA THR A 234 5.99 8.41 -16.72
C THR A 234 4.49 8.59 -16.68
N ALA A 235 3.88 8.86 -17.85
CA ALA A 235 2.44 8.98 -18.08
C ALA A 235 1.67 7.66 -17.87
N LEU A 236 1.99 6.93 -16.80
CA LEU A 236 1.25 5.76 -16.38
C LEU A 236 -0.19 6.19 -16.08
N PRO A 237 -1.18 5.41 -16.53
CA PRO A 237 -2.58 5.71 -16.27
C PRO A 237 -2.81 5.92 -14.77
N THR A 238 -3.56 6.98 -14.43
CA THR A 238 -4.00 7.33 -13.06
C THR A 238 -4.68 6.19 -12.30
N LEU A 239 -5.08 5.12 -12.99
CA LEU A 239 -5.61 3.88 -12.41
C LEU A 239 -4.63 3.17 -11.45
N PHE A 240 -3.32 3.44 -11.54
CA PHE A 240 -2.30 2.84 -10.66
C PHE A 240 -1.72 3.85 -9.67
N ASP A 241 -2.56 4.62 -8.97
CA ASP A 241 -2.09 5.45 -7.85
C ASP A 241 -1.40 4.53 -6.80
N PRO A 242 -0.10 4.75 -6.50
CA PRO A 242 0.62 3.99 -5.49
C PRO A 242 -0.10 3.92 -4.14
N LYS A 243 -0.86 4.95 -3.79
CA LYS A 243 -1.62 5.01 -2.54
C LYS A 243 -2.75 4.00 -2.52
N ILE A 244 -3.44 3.78 -3.64
CA ILE A 244 -4.50 2.76 -3.76
C ILE A 244 -3.89 1.37 -3.57
N ILE A 245 -2.74 1.11 -4.20
CA ILE A 245 -2.01 -0.15 -4.07
C ILE A 245 -1.57 -0.36 -2.62
N GLN A 246 -1.04 0.67 -1.96
CA GLN A 246 -0.63 0.62 -0.56
C GLN A 246 -1.81 0.36 0.38
N MET A 247 -2.93 1.06 0.19
CA MET A 247 -4.16 0.87 0.99
C MET A 247 -4.68 -0.55 0.84
N PHE A 248 -4.77 -1.05 -0.39
CA PHE A 248 -5.22 -2.42 -0.65
C PHE A 248 -4.27 -3.44 -0.01
N TRP A 249 -2.96 -3.30 -0.21
CA TRP A 249 -1.96 -4.24 0.31
C TRP A 249 -1.94 -4.29 1.83
N ALA A 250 -1.89 -3.13 2.50
CA ALA A 250 -1.90 -3.06 3.96
C ALA A 250 -3.23 -3.59 4.53
N GLY A 251 -4.37 -3.17 3.97
CA GLY A 251 -5.67 -3.65 4.39
C GLY A 251 -5.84 -5.16 4.21
N ALA A 252 -5.36 -5.71 3.10
CA ALA A 252 -5.40 -7.14 2.84
C ALA A 252 -4.52 -7.94 3.81
N ILE A 253 -3.30 -7.46 4.15
CA ILE A 253 -2.50 -8.11 5.18
C ILE A 253 -3.20 -8.02 6.54
N GLY A 254 -3.79 -6.87 6.89
CA GLY A 254 -4.61 -6.74 8.09
C GLY A 254 -5.72 -7.79 8.17
N LEU A 255 -6.42 -8.03 7.06
CA LEU A 255 -7.44 -9.09 6.95
C LEU A 255 -6.87 -10.51 7.05
N ILE A 256 -5.70 -10.77 6.45
CA ILE A 256 -5.02 -12.07 6.56
C ILE A 256 -4.63 -12.36 8.01
N LEU A 257 -4.09 -11.36 8.72
CA LEU A 257 -3.69 -11.49 10.12
C LEU A 257 -4.89 -11.72 11.06
N LEU A 258 -6.08 -11.26 10.68
CA LEU A 258 -7.33 -11.51 11.39
C LEU A 258 -8.06 -12.79 10.95
N ASP A 259 -7.49 -13.57 10.03
CA ASP A 259 -8.11 -14.77 9.45
C ASP A 259 -9.47 -14.48 8.79
N ARG A 260 -9.63 -13.27 8.23
CA ARG A 260 -10.84 -12.80 7.53
C ARG A 260 -10.63 -12.63 6.02
N TRP A 261 -9.48 -13.03 5.51
CA TRP A 261 -9.22 -13.01 4.07
C TRP A 261 -10.07 -14.08 3.36
N PRO A 262 -10.68 -13.82 2.18
CA PRO A 262 -11.67 -14.72 1.57
C PRO A 262 -11.19 -16.17 1.34
N ASN A 263 -9.91 -16.37 1.10
CA ASN A 263 -9.30 -17.69 0.89
C ASN A 263 -8.56 -18.21 2.14
N GLY A 264 -8.84 -17.62 3.30
CA GLY A 264 -8.14 -17.85 4.56
C GLY A 264 -6.68 -17.37 4.53
N ARG A 265 -5.96 -17.69 5.60
CA ARG A 265 -4.51 -17.53 5.69
C ARG A 265 -3.78 -18.80 5.24
N GLY A 266 -2.59 -18.63 4.67
CA GLY A 266 -1.76 -19.74 4.16
C GLY A 266 -1.38 -20.73 5.27
N THR A 267 -1.12 -21.99 4.90
CA THR A 267 -0.79 -23.07 5.85
C THR A 267 0.45 -22.77 6.69
N ALA A 268 1.38 -21.97 6.15
CA ALA A 268 2.57 -21.50 6.86
C ALA A 268 2.26 -20.76 8.19
N TRP A 269 1.07 -20.16 8.32
CA TRP A 269 0.64 -19.47 9.55
C TRP A 269 0.22 -20.43 10.67
N SER A 270 -0.20 -21.66 10.35
CA SER A 270 -0.56 -22.68 11.34
C SER A 270 0.58 -23.67 11.59
N THR A 271 1.33 -24.04 10.55
CA THR A 271 2.41 -25.04 10.65
C THR A 271 3.72 -24.44 11.14
N GLY A 272 3.94 -23.14 10.96
CA GLY A 272 5.21 -22.48 11.25
C GLY A 272 6.34 -22.86 10.29
N MET A 273 6.02 -23.59 9.21
CA MET A 273 6.97 -24.08 8.22
C MET A 273 6.87 -23.27 6.93
N ALA A 274 7.96 -23.26 6.16
CA ALA A 274 7.97 -22.67 4.83
C ALA A 274 7.16 -23.56 3.87
N GLU A 275 5.89 -23.21 3.69
CA GLU A 275 4.98 -23.90 2.77
C GLU A 275 4.42 -22.89 1.76
N PRO A 276 5.07 -22.73 0.59
CA PRO A 276 4.63 -21.79 -0.42
C PRO A 276 3.17 -22.03 -0.83
N TRP A 277 2.45 -20.95 -1.16
CA TRP A 277 1.09 -21.08 -1.69
C TRP A 277 1.09 -21.89 -3.00
N PRO A 278 0.10 -22.80 -3.18
CA PRO A 278 0.00 -23.60 -4.39
C PRO A 278 -0.16 -22.70 -5.61
N SER A 279 0.51 -23.06 -6.70
CA SER A 279 0.43 -22.30 -7.95
C SER A 279 -0.99 -22.31 -8.53
N ALA A 280 -1.33 -21.33 -9.37
CA ALA A 280 -2.64 -21.34 -10.05
C ALA A 280 -2.83 -22.61 -10.91
N ALA A 281 -1.75 -23.16 -11.47
CA ALA A 281 -1.77 -24.41 -12.21
C ALA A 281 -2.06 -25.61 -11.28
N GLU A 282 -1.41 -25.67 -10.12
CA GLU A 282 -1.67 -26.71 -9.11
C GLU A 282 -3.10 -26.63 -8.56
N GLN A 283 -3.62 -25.42 -8.33
CA GLN A 283 -5.00 -25.23 -7.86
C GLN A 283 -6.02 -25.69 -8.91
N ARG A 284 -5.79 -25.38 -10.19
CA ARG A 284 -6.62 -25.88 -11.30
C ARG A 284 -6.56 -27.40 -11.39
N ALA A 285 -5.37 -27.99 -11.38
CA ALA A 285 -5.21 -29.45 -11.42
C ALA A 285 -5.88 -30.14 -10.21
N ALA A 286 -5.81 -29.55 -9.02
CA ALA A 286 -6.50 -30.07 -7.84
C ALA A 286 -8.02 -29.98 -7.97
N PHE A 287 -8.54 -28.88 -8.53
CA PHE A 287 -9.97 -28.71 -8.80
C PHE A 287 -10.45 -29.72 -9.85
N ASP A 288 -9.72 -29.88 -10.96
CA ASP A 288 -10.04 -30.83 -12.01
C ASP A 288 -10.02 -32.27 -11.48
N LYS A 289 -9.05 -32.61 -10.64
CA LYS A 289 -8.99 -33.92 -9.97
C LYS A 289 -10.18 -34.15 -9.04
N ARG A 290 -10.60 -33.15 -8.26
CA ARG A 290 -11.79 -33.24 -7.39
C ARG A 290 -13.06 -33.41 -8.21
N LYS A 291 -13.21 -32.64 -9.28
CA LYS A 291 -14.36 -32.72 -10.19
C LYS A 291 -14.41 -34.08 -10.91
N ALA A 292 -13.28 -34.60 -11.37
CA ALA A 292 -13.19 -35.92 -11.97
C ALA A 292 -13.55 -37.04 -10.98
N ALA A 293 -13.08 -36.94 -9.73
CA ALA A 293 -13.43 -37.89 -8.68
C ALA A 293 -14.94 -37.83 -8.34
N GLU A 294 -15.53 -36.63 -8.28
CA GLU A 294 -16.96 -36.45 -8.07
C GLU A 294 -17.79 -37.05 -9.21
N LEU A 295 -17.36 -36.84 -10.46
CA LEU A 295 -18.01 -37.43 -11.64
C LEU A 295 -17.90 -38.96 -11.63
N ALA A 296 -16.74 -39.52 -11.26
CA ALA A 296 -16.56 -40.97 -11.13
C ALA A 296 -17.42 -41.58 -10.00
N ALA A 297 -17.56 -40.86 -8.88
CA ALA A 297 -18.44 -41.27 -7.78
C ALA A 297 -19.92 -41.24 -8.20
N LYS A 298 -20.36 -40.23 -8.96
CA LYS A 298 -21.73 -40.16 -9.50
C LYS A 298 -22.00 -41.18 -10.62
N ALA A 299 -20.97 -41.55 -11.38
CA ALA A 299 -21.06 -42.55 -12.44
C ALA A 299 -21.02 -44.00 -11.91
N SER A 300 -20.66 -44.20 -10.64
CA SER A 300 -20.75 -45.52 -10.01
C SER A 300 -22.23 -45.86 -9.77
N PRO A 301 -22.79 -46.90 -10.42
CA PRO A 301 -24.18 -47.28 -10.19
C PRO A 301 -24.37 -47.68 -8.73
N PRO A 302 -25.55 -47.44 -8.12
CA PRO A 302 -25.82 -47.88 -6.76
C PRO A 302 -25.54 -49.39 -6.68
N SER A 303 -24.63 -49.76 -5.78
CA SER A 303 -24.30 -51.14 -5.48
C SER A 303 -25.60 -51.89 -5.19
N ARG A 304 -26.02 -52.70 -6.17
CA ARG A 304 -27.18 -53.58 -6.08
C ARG A 304 -26.76 -54.80 -5.27
N ASN A 305 -26.53 -54.62 -3.97
CA ASN A 305 -26.29 -55.71 -3.05
C ASN A 305 -26.93 -55.44 -1.68
N GLY A 306 -28.15 -55.95 -1.56
CA GLY A 306 -28.95 -56.10 -0.35
C GLY A 306 -30.12 -57.00 -0.74
N GLY A 307 -30.06 -58.27 -0.35
CA GLY A 307 -30.80 -59.37 -0.97
C GLY A 307 -32.31 -59.42 -0.70
N ASP A 308 -33.05 -59.83 -1.73
CA ASP A 308 -34.40 -60.38 -1.59
C ASP A 308 -34.31 -61.91 -1.47
N ALA A 309 -34.03 -62.36 -0.26
CA ALA A 309 -34.45 -63.67 0.20
C ALA A 309 -35.71 -63.50 1.06
N ALA A 310 -36.81 -64.09 0.58
CA ALA A 310 -38.00 -64.51 1.33
C ALA A 310 -38.86 -63.45 2.06
N VAL A 311 -40.00 -63.06 1.46
CA VAL A 311 -41.27 -62.96 2.21
C VAL A 311 -42.42 -63.52 1.38
N ALA A 312 -43.02 -64.56 1.95
CA ALA A 312 -44.19 -65.27 1.48
C ALA A 312 -45.48 -64.42 1.56
N GLY A 313 -46.40 -64.71 0.63
CA GLY A 313 -47.84 -64.72 0.92
C GLY A 313 -48.60 -63.39 0.81
N LYS A 314 -49.28 -63.19 -0.32
CA LYS A 314 -50.61 -62.55 -0.30
C LYS A 314 -51.59 -63.31 -1.19
N ARG A 315 -52.40 -64.10 -0.50
CA ARG A 315 -53.57 -64.85 -0.96
C ARG A 315 -54.50 -63.98 -1.82
N LYS A 316 -54.74 -64.46 -3.03
CA LYS A 316 -55.82 -64.07 -3.93
C LYS A 316 -57.14 -64.64 -3.38
N ARG A 317 -57.90 -63.88 -2.58
CA ARG A 317 -59.27 -64.25 -2.20
C ARG A 317 -60.28 -63.61 -3.15
N LYS A 318 -60.76 -64.45 -4.05
CA LYS A 318 -61.93 -64.29 -4.91
C LYS A 318 -63.19 -64.09 -4.07
N LYS A 319 -63.96 -63.03 -4.32
CA LYS A 319 -65.41 -63.03 -4.06
C LYS A 319 -66.12 -62.14 -5.08
N ARG A 320 -66.83 -62.82 -5.99
CA ARG A 320 -68.02 -62.34 -6.71
C ARG A 320 -69.21 -62.96 -5.98
N GLY A 321 -70.31 -62.22 -5.86
CA GLY A 321 -71.57 -62.69 -5.27
C GLY A 321 -71.75 -62.18 -3.85
#